data_AF-A0A2W0B158-F1
#
_entry.id   AF-A0A2W0B158-F1
#
_cell.length_a   1.000
_cell.length_b   1.000
_cell.length_c   1.000
_cell.angle_alpha   90.00
_cell.angle_beta   90.00
_cell.angle_gamma   90.00
#
_symmetry.space_group_name_H-M   'P 1'
#
loop_
_entity.id
_entity.type
_entity.pdbx_description
1 polymer ?
#
loop_
_entity_poly.entity_id
_entity_poly.type
_entity_poly.pdbx_seq_one_letter_code
_entity_poly.pdbx_strand_id
1 'polypeptide(L)'
;MTEGGHTARQCRCCEEFGRRLYAEAWRRGWARADKKVVLGDGSEWIWNQAALHFPDATHIVDLYHSREHLGTLAAKLYPQDEPAQKRWVIVEKDKLDDGKIEDLVASLRALETSHPGSAKDIETEANYFEGNKERMRYAKFRQQGLFVGSGVIEAGCKTVIGRLKRSGMFWTVRGANAIIALRCCQLSGNFEDYWEARRA
;
A
#
# COMPACT_ATOMS: atom_id res chain seq x y z
N MET A 1 27.34 3.68 27.37
CA MET A 1 27.16 2.48 26.51
C MET A 1 25.97 1.77 27.12
N THR A 2 24.80 1.61 26.52
CA THR A 2 24.34 1.54 25.13
C THR A 2 22.82 1.72 25.21
N GLU A 3 22.21 2.44 24.28
CA GLU A 3 20.90 2.04 23.73
C GLU A 3 20.68 2.84 22.44
N GLY A 4 21.06 2.20 21.33
CA GLY A 4 20.82 2.71 19.99
C GLY A 4 19.36 2.50 19.64
N GLY A 5 18.55 3.55 19.77
CA GLY A 5 17.27 3.62 19.10
C GLY A 5 17.50 3.62 17.59
N HIS A 6 17.03 2.59 16.90
CA HIS A 6 16.85 2.62 15.46
C HIS A 6 15.74 3.62 15.12
N THR A 7 16.05 4.90 15.11
CA THR A 7 15.23 5.89 14.40
C THR A 7 15.40 5.64 12.92
N ALA A 8 14.46 4.92 12.31
CA ALA A 8 14.26 4.92 10.88
C ALA A 8 14.26 6.38 10.40
N ARG A 9 15.19 6.75 9.52
CA ARG A 9 15.29 8.12 9.01
C ARG A 9 14.03 8.45 8.21
N GLN A 10 13.11 9.18 8.83
CA GLN A 10 11.94 9.74 8.15
C GLN A 10 12.42 10.87 7.22
N CYS A 11 12.11 10.79 5.93
CA CYS A 11 12.36 11.89 5.00
C CYS A 11 11.35 13.02 5.23
N ARG A 12 11.75 14.29 5.13
CA ARG A 12 10.84 15.46 5.29
C ARG A 12 9.57 15.38 4.43
N CYS A 13 9.68 14.81 3.23
CA CYS A 13 8.55 14.61 2.33
C CYS A 13 7.48 13.68 2.96
N CYS A 14 7.90 12.62 3.67
CA CYS A 14 7.00 11.69 4.33
C CYS A 14 6.25 12.36 5.49
N GLU A 15 6.93 13.20 6.28
CA GLU A 15 6.29 13.93 7.38
C GLU A 15 5.26 14.94 6.89
N GLU A 16 5.59 15.69 5.84
CA GLU A 16 4.68 16.65 5.25
C GLU A 16 3.44 15.94 4.66
N PHE A 17 3.66 14.79 4.01
CA PHE A 17 2.57 13.96 3.51
C PHE A 17 1.67 13.46 4.65
N GLY A 18 2.24 12.91 5.73
CA GLY A 18 1.45 12.42 6.87
C GLY A 18 0.61 13.50 7.53
N ARG A 19 1.16 14.70 7.72
CA ARG A 19 0.41 15.86 8.25
C ARG A 19 -0.77 16.24 7.35
N ARG A 20 -0.55 16.29 6.04
CA ARG A 20 -1.61 16.60 5.06
C ARG A 20 -2.68 15.52 5.05
N LEU A 21 -2.29 14.24 5.11
CA LEU A 21 -3.22 13.12 5.18
C LEU A 21 -4.07 13.16 6.46
N TYR A 22 -3.45 13.46 7.61
CA TYR A 22 -4.15 13.61 8.89
C TYR A 22 -5.19 14.74 8.86
N ALA A 23 -4.80 15.93 8.39
CA ALA A 23 -5.70 17.07 8.28
C ALA A 23 -6.89 16.76 7.34
N GLU A 24 -6.62 16.11 6.21
CA GLU A 24 -7.63 15.71 5.25
C GLU A 24 -8.59 14.66 5.82
N ALA A 25 -8.09 13.66 6.55
CA ALA A 25 -8.91 12.65 7.20
C ALA A 25 -9.88 13.29 8.21
N TRP A 26 -9.40 14.25 9.01
CA TRP A 26 -10.22 14.93 10.01
C TRP A 26 -11.32 15.75 9.36
N ARG A 27 -10.96 16.49 8.31
CA ARG A 27 -11.91 17.27 7.50
C ARG A 27 -13.00 16.39 6.88
N ARG A 28 -12.66 15.15 6.48
CA ARG A 28 -13.63 14.17 5.95
C ARG A 28 -14.41 13.42 7.02
N GLY A 29 -14.31 13.82 8.28
CA GLY A 29 -15.15 13.30 9.36
C GLY A 29 -14.56 12.09 10.07
N TRP A 30 -13.24 11.91 10.06
CA TRP A 30 -12.58 10.83 10.81
C TRP A 30 -13.05 10.73 12.27
N ALA A 31 -13.21 11.85 12.97
CA ALA A 31 -13.66 11.87 14.37
C ALA A 31 -15.03 11.19 14.56
N ARG A 32 -15.89 11.20 13.53
CA ARG A 32 -17.25 10.64 13.54
C ARG A 32 -17.34 9.24 12.92
N ALA A 33 -16.24 8.71 12.39
CA ALA A 33 -16.24 7.41 11.74
C ALA A 33 -16.27 6.28 12.77
N ASP A 34 -17.24 5.38 12.63
CA ASP A 34 -17.38 4.20 13.50
C ASP A 34 -16.21 3.22 13.34
N LYS A 35 -15.70 3.08 12.11
CA LYS A 35 -14.54 2.24 11.78
C LYS A 35 -13.48 3.09 11.09
N LYS A 36 -12.26 3.03 11.62
CA LYS A 36 -11.10 3.76 11.16
C LYS A 36 -10.07 2.77 10.67
N VAL A 37 -9.71 2.86 9.39
CA VAL A 37 -8.78 1.92 8.75
C VAL A 37 -7.73 2.71 7.98
N VAL A 38 -6.48 2.29 8.12
CA VAL A 38 -5.38 2.70 7.25
C VAL A 38 -5.00 1.51 6.39
N LEU A 39 -5.11 1.67 5.07
CA LEU A 39 -4.66 0.70 4.08
C LEU A 39 -3.33 1.18 3.48
N GLY A 40 -2.31 0.33 3.44
CA GLY A 40 -0.97 0.70 2.97
C GLY A 40 -0.23 -0.46 2.30
N ASP A 41 0.85 -0.18 1.58
CA ASP A 41 1.60 -1.19 0.80
C ASP A 41 2.48 -2.15 1.63
N GLY A 42 2.56 -1.95 2.95
CA GLY A 42 3.38 -2.78 3.83
C GLY A 42 4.77 -2.20 4.12
N SER A 43 5.13 -1.07 3.52
CA SER A 43 6.40 -0.39 3.78
C SER A 43 6.46 0.28 5.15
N GLU A 44 7.63 0.24 5.77
CA GLU A 44 7.86 0.72 7.14
C GLU A 44 7.51 2.21 7.31
N TRP A 45 7.84 3.05 6.33
CA TRP A 45 7.57 4.49 6.42
C TRP A 45 6.07 4.80 6.48
N ILE A 46 5.22 4.01 5.83
CA ILE A 46 3.75 4.15 5.93
C ILE A 46 3.31 3.80 7.34
N TRP A 47 3.80 2.70 7.90
CA TRP A 47 3.43 2.29 9.25
C TRP A 47 3.90 3.26 10.33
N ASN A 48 5.06 3.89 10.13
CA ASN A 48 5.52 4.97 11.01
C ASN A 48 4.56 6.16 10.98
N GLN A 49 4.08 6.55 9.79
CA GLN A 49 3.10 7.64 9.67
C GLN A 49 1.70 7.23 10.19
N ALA A 50 1.29 5.99 9.96
CA ALA A 50 0.03 5.46 10.45
C ALA A 50 0.01 5.38 11.97
N ALA A 51 1.10 4.93 12.60
CA ALA A 51 1.24 4.91 14.05
C ALA A 51 1.26 6.33 14.65
N LEU A 52 1.93 7.27 13.99
CA LEU A 52 2.03 8.65 14.45
C LEU A 52 0.68 9.40 14.38
N HIS A 53 -0.07 9.24 13.30
CA HIS A 53 -1.26 10.03 13.02
C HIS A 53 -2.58 9.30 13.27
N PHE A 54 -2.57 7.98 13.22
CA PHE A 54 -3.77 7.13 13.32
C PHE A 54 -3.51 5.89 14.20
N PRO A 55 -3.06 6.07 15.46
CA PRO A 55 -2.67 4.96 16.33
C PRO A 55 -3.85 4.00 16.63
N ASP A 56 -5.07 4.52 16.71
CA ASP A 56 -6.27 3.73 17.01
C ASP A 56 -6.93 3.10 15.77
N ALA A 57 -6.38 3.32 14.59
CA ALA A 57 -6.92 2.74 13.36
C ALA A 57 -6.53 1.28 13.22
N THR A 58 -7.39 0.48 12.60
CA THR A 58 -6.98 -0.84 12.09
C THR A 58 -6.04 -0.62 10.91
N HIS A 59 -4.82 -1.15 10.98
CA HIS A 59 -3.86 -1.08 9.88
C HIS A 59 -3.94 -2.37 9.06
N ILE A 60 -4.13 -2.23 7.75
CA ILE A 60 -4.27 -3.34 6.82
C ILE A 60 -3.25 -3.17 5.71
N VAL A 61 -2.46 -4.21 5.43
CA VAL A 61 -1.62 -4.21 4.23
C VAL A 61 -2.51 -4.46 3.02
N ASP A 62 -2.26 -3.75 1.94
CA ASP A 62 -2.98 -3.95 0.70
C ASP A 62 -2.70 -5.35 0.15
N LEU A 63 -3.78 -6.12 -0.04
CA LEU A 63 -3.70 -7.48 -0.56
C LEU A 63 -3.15 -7.53 -1.99
N TYR A 64 -3.43 -6.54 -2.83
CA TYR A 64 -2.88 -6.49 -4.18
C TYR A 64 -1.34 -6.36 -4.12
N HIS A 65 -0.81 -5.44 -3.32
CA HIS A 65 0.63 -5.29 -3.15
C HIS A 65 1.27 -6.54 -2.52
N SER A 66 0.62 -7.14 -1.53
CA SER A 66 1.09 -8.40 -0.95
C SER A 66 1.20 -9.53 -1.98
N ARG A 67 0.30 -9.58 -2.97
CA ARG A 67 0.35 -10.55 -4.08
C ARG A 67 1.46 -10.22 -5.09
N GLU A 68 1.77 -8.94 -5.30
CA GLU A 68 2.91 -8.51 -6.13
C GLU A 68 4.25 -8.97 -5.56
N HIS A 69 4.39 -8.98 -4.22
CA HIS A 69 5.56 -9.54 -3.53
C HIS A 69 5.76 -11.03 -3.90
N LEU A 70 4.70 -11.85 -3.85
CA LEU A 70 4.76 -13.24 -4.28
C LEU A 70 5.12 -13.38 -5.77
N GLY A 71 4.49 -12.59 -6.65
CA GLY A 71 4.80 -12.62 -8.08
C GLY A 71 6.27 -12.27 -8.39
N THR A 72 6.80 -11.26 -7.69
CA THR A 72 8.19 -10.82 -7.82
C THR A 72 9.16 -11.90 -7.34
N LEU A 73 8.86 -12.54 -6.21
CA LEU A 73 9.68 -13.64 -5.70
C LEU A 73 9.65 -14.84 -6.65
N ALA A 74 8.47 -15.24 -7.14
CA ALA A 74 8.33 -16.35 -8.07
C ALA A 74 9.19 -16.18 -9.33
N ALA A 75 9.20 -14.97 -9.91
CA ALA A 75 10.00 -14.64 -11.09
C ALA A 75 11.51 -14.81 -10.84
N LYS A 76 11.98 -14.57 -9.61
CA LYS A 76 13.37 -14.77 -9.20
C LYS A 76 13.70 -16.23 -8.90
N LEU A 77 12.75 -16.98 -8.31
CA LEU A 77 12.93 -18.40 -7.97
C LEU A 77 12.96 -19.30 -9.20
N TYR A 78 12.13 -18.99 -10.20
CA TYR A 78 11.95 -19.83 -11.39
C TYR A 78 12.21 -19.01 -12.67
N PRO A 79 13.45 -18.53 -12.88
CA PRO A 79 13.78 -17.74 -14.06
C PRO A 79 13.54 -18.58 -15.31
N GLN A 80 12.83 -18.02 -16.29
CA GLN A 80 12.48 -18.68 -17.57
C GLN A 80 11.53 -19.89 -17.47
N ASP A 81 10.95 -20.19 -16.30
CA ASP A 81 9.92 -21.24 -16.15
C ASP A 81 8.59 -20.63 -15.69
N GLU A 82 7.88 -20.00 -16.64
CA GLU A 82 6.57 -19.38 -16.40
C GLU A 82 5.52 -20.37 -15.82
N PRO A 83 5.44 -21.64 -16.27
CA PRO A 83 4.57 -22.63 -15.63
C PRO A 83 4.89 -22.88 -14.15
N ALA A 84 6.17 -23.00 -13.77
CA ALA A 84 6.56 -23.16 -12.37
C ALA A 84 6.25 -21.91 -11.54
N GLN A 85 6.52 -20.71 -12.08
CA GLN A 85 6.14 -19.45 -11.43
C GLN A 85 4.64 -19.42 -11.09
N LYS A 86 3.78 -19.73 -12.07
CA LYS A 86 2.33 -19.71 -11.88
C LYS A 86 1.87 -20.74 -10.84
N ARG A 87 2.37 -21.98 -10.91
CA ARG A 87 2.03 -23.03 -9.94
C ARG A 87 2.41 -22.62 -8.52
N TRP A 88 3.62 -22.10 -8.35
CA TRP A 88 4.11 -21.67 -7.05
C TRP A 88 3.29 -20.48 -6.50
N VAL A 89 3.02 -19.45 -7.32
CA VAL A 89 2.22 -18.30 -6.91
C VAL A 89 0.81 -18.72 -6.51
N ILE A 90 0.17 -19.65 -7.21
CA ILE A 90 -1.18 -20.12 -6.86
C ILE A 90 -1.19 -20.69 -5.43
N VAL A 91 -0.25 -21.58 -5.11
CA VAL A 91 -0.17 -22.23 -3.79
C VAL A 91 0.09 -21.22 -2.68
N GLU A 92 1.06 -20.33 -2.84
CA GLU A 92 1.39 -19.36 -1.80
C GLU A 92 0.34 -18.24 -1.67
N LYS A 93 -0.33 -17.88 -2.77
CA LYS A 93 -1.40 -16.89 -2.77
C LYS A 93 -2.62 -17.38 -1.99
N ASP A 94 -2.94 -18.68 -2.02
CA ASP A 94 -4.06 -19.20 -1.23
C ASP A 94 -3.81 -19.02 0.28
N LYS A 95 -2.59 -19.27 0.75
CA LYS A 95 -2.20 -19.02 2.15
C LYS A 95 -2.29 -17.52 2.47
N LEU A 96 -1.80 -16.67 1.58
CA LEU A 96 -1.87 -15.22 1.72
C LEU A 96 -3.32 -14.74 1.79
N ASP A 97 -4.17 -15.14 0.84
CA ASP A 97 -5.57 -14.69 0.71
C ASP A 97 -6.44 -15.11 1.91
N ASP A 98 -6.14 -16.27 2.49
CA ASP A 98 -6.72 -16.79 3.73
C ASP A 98 -6.19 -16.08 4.99
N GLY A 99 -5.07 -15.35 4.89
CA GLY A 99 -4.40 -14.71 6.03
C GLY A 99 -3.56 -15.67 6.88
N LYS A 100 -3.16 -16.83 6.34
CA LYS A 100 -2.29 -17.84 6.96
C LYS A 100 -0.82 -17.45 6.79
N ILE A 101 -0.45 -16.31 7.34
CA ILE A 101 0.85 -15.68 7.10
C ILE A 101 1.99 -16.49 7.73
N GLU A 102 1.75 -17.11 8.87
CA GLU A 102 2.71 -18.00 9.53
C GLU A 102 3.08 -19.20 8.63
N ASP A 103 2.07 -19.85 8.03
CA ASP A 103 2.28 -20.98 7.12
C ASP A 103 3.01 -20.53 5.85
N LEU A 104 2.67 -19.35 5.32
CA LEU A 104 3.36 -18.73 4.21
C LEU A 104 4.84 -18.49 4.53
N VAL A 105 5.14 -17.82 5.65
CA VAL A 105 6.52 -17.54 6.08
C VAL A 105 7.31 -18.83 6.29
N ALA A 106 6.71 -19.84 6.93
CA ALA A 106 7.34 -21.15 7.10
C ALA A 106 7.65 -21.81 5.75
N SER A 107 6.73 -21.71 4.79
CA SER A 107 6.92 -22.26 3.43
C SER A 107 8.02 -21.54 2.67
N LEU A 108 8.10 -20.22 2.78
CA LEU A 108 9.19 -19.43 2.19
C LEU A 108 10.54 -19.83 2.78
N ARG A 109 10.64 -19.93 4.12
CA ARG A 109 11.88 -20.30 4.81
C ARG A 109 12.31 -21.75 4.60
N ALA A 110 11.39 -22.63 4.18
CA ALA A 110 11.68 -24.02 3.86
C ALA A 110 12.17 -24.23 2.41
N LEU A 111 12.17 -23.18 1.57
CA LEU A 111 12.66 -23.30 0.20
C LEU A 111 14.17 -23.54 0.18
N GLU A 112 14.57 -24.70 -0.35
CA GLU A 112 15.98 -24.98 -0.65
C GLU A 112 16.41 -24.20 -1.89
N THR A 113 17.48 -23.40 -1.78
CA THR A 113 18.00 -22.63 -2.91
C THR A 113 19.35 -23.13 -3.38
N SER A 114 19.45 -23.47 -4.65
CA SER A 114 20.73 -23.76 -5.31
C SER A 114 21.53 -22.50 -5.66
N HIS A 115 20.92 -21.31 -5.60
CA HIS A 115 21.51 -20.04 -6.04
C HIS A 115 21.70 -19.06 -4.86
N PRO A 116 22.90 -18.47 -4.69
CA PRO A 116 23.20 -17.56 -3.58
C PRO A 116 22.30 -16.30 -3.51
N GLY A 117 21.78 -15.82 -4.65
CA GLY A 117 20.90 -14.65 -4.69
C GLY A 117 19.49 -14.92 -4.15
N SER A 118 18.96 -16.11 -4.42
CA SER A 118 17.60 -16.49 -4.06
C SER A 118 17.40 -16.60 -2.55
N ALA A 119 18.41 -17.03 -1.80
CA ALA A 119 18.32 -17.13 -0.33
C ALA A 119 18.05 -15.75 0.32
N LYS A 120 18.73 -14.70 -0.16
CA LYS A 120 18.54 -13.34 0.35
C LYS A 120 17.18 -12.77 -0.05
N ASP A 121 16.74 -13.02 -1.27
CA ASP A 121 15.42 -12.59 -1.74
C ASP A 121 14.30 -13.26 -0.92
N ILE A 122 14.39 -14.58 -0.70
CA ILE A 122 13.45 -15.32 0.15
C ILE A 122 13.41 -14.74 1.56
N GLU A 123 14.57 -14.53 2.18
CA GLU A 123 14.65 -13.99 3.54
C GLU A 123 14.05 -12.59 3.63
N THR A 124 14.28 -11.76 2.61
CA THR A 124 13.71 -10.40 2.53
C THR A 124 12.17 -10.46 2.48
N GLU A 125 11.62 -11.32 1.63
CA GLU A 125 10.17 -11.47 1.48
C GLU A 125 9.54 -12.15 2.71
N ALA A 126 10.18 -13.16 3.28
CA ALA A 126 9.72 -13.80 4.52
C ALA A 126 9.64 -12.79 5.67
N ASN A 127 10.65 -11.92 5.82
CA ASN A 127 10.66 -10.86 6.82
C ASN A 127 9.58 -9.79 6.55
N TYR A 128 9.31 -9.46 5.28
CA TYR A 128 8.20 -8.57 4.92
C TYR A 128 6.85 -9.13 5.38
N PHE A 129 6.56 -10.41 5.08
CA PHE A 129 5.31 -11.05 5.48
C PHE A 129 5.23 -11.21 7.01
N GLU A 130 6.31 -11.64 7.65
CA GLU A 130 6.34 -11.81 9.11
C GLU A 130 6.12 -10.49 9.85
N GLY A 131 6.82 -9.42 9.45
CA GLY A 131 6.68 -8.09 10.06
C GLY A 131 5.29 -7.46 9.86
N ASN A 132 4.55 -7.92 8.86
CA ASN A 132 3.21 -7.43 8.53
C ASN A 132 2.07 -8.41 8.88
N LYS A 133 2.35 -9.55 9.51
CA LYS A 133 1.37 -10.64 9.71
C LYS A 133 0.04 -10.19 10.33
N GLU A 134 0.08 -9.32 11.33
CA GLU A 134 -1.14 -8.82 12.01
C GLU A 134 -1.95 -7.88 11.12
N ARG A 135 -1.29 -7.20 10.17
CA ARG A 135 -1.91 -6.33 9.18
C ARG A 135 -2.41 -7.09 7.94
N MET A 136 -2.18 -8.40 7.87
CA MET A 136 -2.57 -9.27 6.76
C MET A 136 -3.60 -10.34 7.18
N ARG A 137 -4.35 -10.11 8.27
CA ARG A 137 -5.45 -10.98 8.73
C ARG A 137 -6.71 -10.82 7.87
N TYR A 138 -6.59 -11.07 6.57
CA TYR A 138 -7.61 -10.74 5.58
C TYR A 138 -8.97 -11.39 5.83
N ALA A 139 -9.00 -12.66 6.26
CA ALA A 139 -10.25 -13.32 6.62
C ALA A 139 -10.99 -12.57 7.74
N LYS A 140 -10.27 -12.17 8.80
CA LYS A 140 -10.82 -11.38 9.92
C LYS A 140 -11.32 -10.01 9.46
N PHE A 141 -10.56 -9.32 8.61
CA PHE A 141 -10.97 -8.00 8.11
C PHE A 141 -12.21 -8.08 7.21
N ARG A 142 -12.29 -9.08 6.33
CA ARG A 142 -13.48 -9.31 5.49
C ARG A 142 -14.72 -9.65 6.31
N GLN A 143 -14.59 -10.47 7.37
CA GLN A 143 -15.71 -10.75 8.29
C GLN A 143 -16.23 -9.48 8.98
N GLN A 144 -15.37 -8.48 9.19
CA GLN A 144 -15.75 -7.17 9.71
C GLN A 144 -16.30 -6.22 8.64
N GLY A 145 -16.42 -6.65 7.39
CA GLY A 145 -16.86 -5.84 6.25
C GLY A 145 -15.83 -4.80 5.80
N LEU A 146 -14.55 -4.96 6.16
CA LEU A 146 -13.49 -4.04 5.78
C LEU A 146 -12.95 -4.35 4.38
N PHE A 147 -12.58 -3.31 3.64
CA PHE A 147 -11.80 -3.46 2.42
C PHE A 147 -10.36 -3.87 2.76
N VAL A 148 -9.85 -4.85 2.02
CA VAL A 148 -8.48 -5.39 2.21
C VAL A 148 -7.54 -5.06 1.05
N GLY A 149 -8.03 -4.34 0.05
CA GLY A 149 -7.24 -3.95 -1.11
C GLY A 149 -7.77 -2.65 -1.71
N SER A 150 -6.89 -1.93 -2.38
CA SER A 150 -7.12 -0.58 -2.90
C SER A 150 -7.86 -0.54 -4.22
N GLY A 151 -8.36 -1.66 -4.75
CA GLY A 151 -8.99 -1.69 -6.09
C GLY A 151 -10.10 -0.64 -6.30
N VAL A 152 -10.90 -0.33 -5.28
CA VAL A 152 -11.90 0.76 -5.33
C VAL A 152 -11.22 2.14 -5.44
N ILE A 153 -10.13 2.35 -4.70
CA ILE A 153 -9.31 3.57 -4.76
C ILE A 153 -8.65 3.69 -6.14
N GLU A 154 -8.06 2.61 -6.67
CA GLU A 154 -7.45 2.60 -8.00
C GLU A 154 -8.45 2.92 -9.11
N ALA A 155 -9.68 2.38 -9.03
CA ALA A 155 -10.76 2.73 -9.95
C ALA A 155 -11.10 4.23 -9.87
N GLY A 156 -11.16 4.79 -8.66
CA GLY A 156 -11.34 6.22 -8.44
C GLY A 156 -10.19 7.06 -9.04
N CYS A 157 -8.95 6.67 -8.81
CA CYS A 157 -7.76 7.31 -9.38
C CYS A 157 -7.76 7.28 -10.91
N LYS A 158 -8.18 6.16 -11.52
CA LYS A 158 -8.37 6.07 -12.99
C LYS A 158 -9.40 7.09 -13.49
N THR A 159 -10.49 7.30 -12.77
CA THR A 159 -11.46 8.35 -13.09
C THR A 159 -10.86 9.75 -12.98
N VAL A 160 -10.12 10.06 -11.90
CA VAL A 160 -9.48 11.37 -11.71
C VAL A 160 -8.46 11.66 -12.81
N ILE A 161 -7.53 10.72 -13.05
CA ILE A 161 -6.37 10.86 -13.94
C ILE A 161 -6.74 10.61 -15.41
N GLY A 162 -7.87 9.97 -15.71
CA GLY A 162 -8.24 9.58 -17.08
C GLY A 162 -8.26 10.75 -18.08
N ARG A 163 -8.46 11.99 -17.62
CA ARG A 163 -8.35 13.20 -18.45
C ARG A 163 -6.92 13.55 -18.86
N LEU A 164 -5.89 13.05 -18.19
CA LEU A 164 -4.48 13.28 -18.54
C LEU A 164 -3.91 12.22 -19.47
N LYS A 165 -4.58 11.06 -19.60
CA LYS A 165 -4.07 9.88 -20.33
C LYS A 165 -4.73 9.67 -21.71
N ARG A 166 -5.42 10.67 -22.27
CA ARG A 166 -6.02 10.54 -23.60
C ARG A 166 -5.01 10.80 -24.72
N SER A 167 -5.29 10.29 -25.91
CA SER A 167 -4.44 10.49 -27.08
C SER A 167 -4.24 11.99 -27.37
N GLY A 168 -3.01 12.37 -27.77
CA GLY A 168 -2.65 13.75 -28.11
C GLY A 168 -2.38 14.68 -26.94
N MET A 169 -2.28 14.17 -25.71
CA MET A 169 -2.08 14.99 -24.51
C MET A 169 -0.62 15.13 -24.10
N PHE A 170 -0.12 16.37 -24.15
CA PHE A 170 1.20 16.74 -23.63
C PHE A 170 1.03 17.76 -22.52
N TRP A 171 1.55 17.43 -21.34
CA TRP A 171 1.45 18.27 -20.15
C TRP A 171 2.83 18.58 -19.61
N THR A 172 3.05 19.82 -19.18
CA THR A 172 4.12 20.10 -18.22
C THR A 172 3.74 19.52 -16.86
N VAL A 173 4.72 19.19 -16.01
CA VAL A 173 4.45 18.69 -14.64
C VAL A 173 3.54 19.64 -13.87
N ARG A 174 3.80 20.96 -13.97
CA ARG A 174 2.95 22.00 -13.38
C ARG A 174 1.52 21.95 -13.92
N GLY A 175 1.35 21.83 -15.24
CA GLY A 175 0.05 21.74 -15.90
C GLY A 175 -0.74 20.49 -15.49
N ALA A 176 -0.09 19.33 -15.47
CA ALA A 176 -0.69 18.07 -15.02
C ALA A 176 -1.17 18.18 -13.56
N ASN A 177 -0.34 18.70 -12.66
CA ASN A 177 -0.70 18.91 -11.25
C ASN A 177 -1.89 19.86 -11.08
N ALA A 178 -1.93 20.95 -11.85
CA ALA A 178 -3.05 21.90 -11.80
C ALA A 178 -4.37 21.24 -12.25
N ILE A 179 -4.34 20.43 -13.31
CA ILE A 179 -5.52 19.70 -13.79
C ILE A 179 -5.95 18.62 -12.80
N ILE A 180 -5.02 17.89 -12.19
CA ILE A 180 -5.32 16.91 -11.13
C ILE A 180 -5.99 17.61 -9.95
N ALA A 181 -5.42 18.72 -9.47
CA ALA A 181 -5.99 19.47 -8.34
C ALA A 181 -7.41 19.95 -8.65
N LEU A 182 -7.64 20.51 -9.85
CA LEU A 182 -8.97 20.94 -10.31
C LEU A 182 -9.97 19.77 -10.32
N ARG A 183 -9.55 18.62 -10.85
CA ARG A 183 -10.38 17.40 -10.90
C ARG A 183 -10.70 16.87 -9.51
N CYS A 184 -9.73 16.85 -8.61
CA CYS A 184 -9.94 16.48 -7.21
C CYS A 184 -10.96 17.40 -6.55
N CYS A 185 -10.86 18.72 -6.77
CA CYS A 185 -11.81 19.68 -6.20
C CYS A 185 -13.22 19.51 -6.77
N GLN A 186 -13.34 19.33 -8.09
CA GLN A 186 -14.62 19.05 -8.75
C GLN A 186 -15.28 17.76 -8.22
N LEU A 187 -14.52 16.67 -8.10
CA LEU A 187 -15.05 15.37 -7.67
C LEU A 187 -15.27 15.28 -6.16
N SER A 188 -14.64 16.15 -5.37
CA SER A 188 -14.81 16.22 -3.91
C SER A 188 -15.79 17.31 -3.46
N GLY A 189 -16.43 18.01 -4.39
CA GLY A 189 -17.39 19.09 -4.10
C GLY A 189 -16.76 20.40 -3.60
N ASN A 190 -15.43 20.54 -3.63
CA ASN A 190 -14.70 21.70 -3.12
C ASN A 190 -14.27 22.65 -4.25
N PHE A 191 -15.00 22.67 -5.36
CA PHE A 191 -14.62 23.45 -6.55
C PHE A 191 -14.65 24.96 -6.27
N GLU A 192 -15.70 25.44 -5.60
CA GLU A 192 -15.87 26.87 -5.31
C GLU A 192 -14.78 27.38 -4.37
N ASP A 193 -14.52 26.68 -3.25
CA ASP A 193 -13.44 27.02 -2.30
C ASP A 193 -12.06 27.05 -2.98
N TYR A 194 -11.79 26.07 -3.86
CA TYR A 194 -10.54 26.02 -4.63
C TYR A 194 -10.37 27.17 -5.61
N TRP A 195 -11.48 27.63 -6.19
CA TRP A 195 -11.50 28.72 -7.17
C TRP A 195 -11.40 30.09 -6.49
N GLU A 196 -12.05 30.29 -5.35
CA GLU A 196 -11.94 31.52 -4.55
C GLU A 196 -10.52 31.75 -4.04
N ALA A 197 -9.86 30.72 -3.50
CA ALA A 197 -8.47 30.82 -3.02
C ALA A 197 -7.43 31.16 -4.11
N ARG A 198 -7.79 31.08 -5.40
CA ARG A 198 -6.92 31.41 -6.54
C ARG A 198 -7.28 32.73 -7.24
N ARG A 199 -8.39 33.36 -6.85
CA ARG A 199 -8.80 34.68 -7.34
C ARG A 199 -8.29 35.84 -6.48
N ALA A 200 -7.81 35.55 -5.26
CA ALA A 200 -7.12 36.49 -4.37
C ALA A 200 -5.62 36.58 -4.71
#